data_AF-A0A6J1Q4P8-F1
#
_entry.id   AF-A0A6J1Q4P8-F1
#
_cell.length_a   1.000
_cell.length_b   1.000
_cell.length_c   1.000
_cell.angle_alpha   90.00
_cell.angle_beta   90.00
_cell.angle_gamma   90.00
#
_symmetry.space_group_name_H-M   'P 1'
#
loop_
_entity.id
_entity.type
_entity.pdbx_description
1 polymer ?
#
loop_
_entity_poly.entity_id
_entity_poly.type
_entity_poly.pdbx_seq_one_letter_code
_entity_poly.pdbx_strand_id
1 'polypeptide(L)'
;MYENMEITDILQQLGISTYANVFENEEDASTSQDTFLLETIPSIEDLLQRSKTGRVILCGSKIKELTGSMRNKLCNIIITYMQDNNLVMTNEIAKGISKRIVKLFPSEAEGTYFIEGKKKDPQSG
;
A
#
# COMPACT_ATOMS: atom_id res chain seq x y z
N MET A 1 -14.36 -23.24 20.37
CA MET A 1 -12.97 -22.78 20.59
C MET A 1 -12.32 -22.81 19.23
N TYR A 2 -12.05 -21.64 18.64
CA TYR A 2 -11.32 -21.59 17.37
C TYR A 2 -9.85 -21.66 17.72
N GLU A 3 -9.24 -22.81 17.43
CA GLU A 3 -7.80 -23.00 17.59
C GLU A 3 -7.07 -21.99 16.71
N ASN A 4 -6.01 -21.40 17.26
CA ASN A 4 -5.14 -20.47 16.55
C ASN A 4 -4.49 -21.21 15.39
N MET A 5 -5.11 -21.14 14.21
CA MET A 5 -4.54 -21.68 12.98
C MET A 5 -3.34 -20.81 12.61
N GLU A 6 -2.15 -21.40 12.59
CA GLU A 6 -0.93 -20.69 12.24
C GLU A 6 -1.01 -20.26 10.76
N ILE A 7 -0.48 -19.07 10.45
CA ILE A 7 -0.51 -18.51 9.09
C ILE A 7 0.11 -19.48 8.07
N THR A 8 1.09 -20.26 8.49
CA THR A 8 1.73 -21.35 7.72
C THR A 8 0.72 -22.40 7.25
N ASP A 9 -0.24 -22.80 8.09
CA ASP A 9 -1.25 -23.80 7.75
C ASP A 9 -2.23 -23.28 6.67
N ILE A 10 -2.59 -21.99 6.75
CA ILE A 10 -3.43 -21.32 5.75
C ILE A 10 -2.72 -21.28 4.40
N LEU A 11 -1.44 -20.90 4.40
CA LEU A 11 -0.62 -20.80 3.19
C LEU A 11 -0.42 -22.16 2.51
N GLN A 12 -0.23 -23.22 3.32
CA GLN A 12 -0.10 -24.58 2.81
C GLN A 12 -1.40 -25.12 2.19
N GLN A 13 -2.57 -24.82 2.77
CA GLN A 13 -3.87 -25.18 2.18
C GLN A 13 -4.14 -24.49 0.83
N LEU A 14 -3.60 -23.28 0.65
CA LEU A 14 -3.71 -22.52 -0.59
C LEU A 14 -2.65 -22.88 -1.64
N GLY A 15 -1.78 -23.86 -1.36
CA GLY A 15 -0.72 -24.31 -2.28
C GLY A 15 0.44 -23.34 -2.41
N ILE A 16 0.65 -22.46 -1.43
CA ILE A 16 1.72 -21.45 -1.43
C ILE A 16 2.93 -22.07 -0.71
N SER A 17 4.05 -22.20 -1.43
CA SER A 17 5.29 -22.78 -0.90
C SER A 17 5.94 -21.85 0.13
N THR A 18 5.94 -22.24 1.40
CA THR A 18 6.68 -21.55 2.47
C THR A 18 8.06 -22.17 2.63
N TYR A 19 9.11 -21.49 2.19
CA TYR A 19 10.50 -21.89 2.44
C TYR A 19 10.90 -21.46 3.86
N ALA A 20 11.26 -22.43 4.70
CA ALA A 20 11.77 -22.21 6.04
C ALA A 20 13.29 -21.99 6.04
N ASN A 21 13.71 -20.98 6.83
CA ASN A 21 15.01 -20.76 7.47
C ASN A 21 16.24 -20.41 6.61
N VAL A 22 16.55 -19.11 6.58
CA VAL A 22 17.93 -18.62 6.73
C VAL A 22 17.92 -17.50 7.77
N PHE A 23 18.67 -17.71 8.86
CA PHE A 23 19.02 -16.68 9.85
C PHE A 23 19.91 -15.61 9.20
N GLU A 24 19.81 -14.39 9.74
CA GLU A 24 20.66 -13.20 9.56
C GLU A 24 20.08 -12.07 8.67
N ASN A 25 19.97 -10.89 9.31
CA ASN A 25 19.60 -9.55 8.83
C ASN A 25 18.13 -9.14 9.07
N GLU A 26 17.86 -8.59 10.25
CA GLU A 26 16.58 -7.97 10.64
C GLU A 26 16.17 -6.75 9.80
N GLU A 27 17.02 -6.26 8.88
CA GLU A 27 16.68 -5.18 7.93
C GLU A 27 16.13 -5.69 6.57
N ASP A 28 16.41 -6.94 6.17
CA ASP A 28 16.01 -7.48 4.86
C ASP A 28 14.66 -8.24 4.86
N ALA A 29 14.26 -8.76 6.02
CA ALA A 29 12.99 -9.48 6.16
C ALA A 29 11.76 -8.55 6.03
N SER A 30 11.84 -7.33 6.58
CA SER A 30 10.76 -6.32 6.49
C SER A 30 10.53 -5.89 5.04
N THR A 31 11.61 -5.70 4.27
CA THR A 31 11.54 -5.31 2.86
C THR A 31 10.92 -6.41 1.99
N SER A 32 11.23 -7.67 2.30
CA SER A 32 10.70 -8.84 1.59
C SER A 32 9.19 -9.02 1.85
N GLN A 33 8.75 -8.83 3.09
CA GLN A 33 7.33 -8.91 3.46
C GLN A 33 6.51 -7.74 2.87
N ASP A 34 7.03 -6.51 2.92
CA ASP A 34 6.34 -5.34 2.35
C ASP A 34 6.21 -5.43 0.84
N THR A 35 7.22 -5.95 0.15
CA THR A 35 7.18 -6.21 -1.30
C THR A 35 6.08 -7.20 -1.65
N PHE A 36 6.00 -8.31 -0.91
CA PHE A 36 4.94 -9.31 -1.09
C PHE A 36 3.56 -8.73 -0.82
N LEU A 37 3.37 -7.99 0.28
CA LEU A 37 2.10 -7.35 0.60
C LEU A 37 1.69 -6.35 -0.49
N LEU A 38 2.63 -5.58 -1.03
CA LEU A 38 2.36 -4.66 -2.13
C LEU A 38 1.80 -5.41 -3.35
N GLU A 39 2.32 -6.59 -3.67
CA GLU A 39 1.81 -7.43 -4.77
C GLU A 39 0.39 -7.96 -4.52
N THR A 40 0.04 -8.24 -3.26
CA THR A 40 -1.32 -8.69 -2.90
C THR A 40 -2.37 -7.58 -2.87
N ILE A 41 -1.95 -6.31 -2.67
CA ILE A 41 -2.86 -5.17 -2.70
C ILE A 41 -3.36 -4.97 -4.15
N PRO A 42 -4.69 -4.97 -4.38
CA PRO A 42 -5.29 -4.69 -5.68
C PRO A 42 -4.77 -3.38 -6.27
N SER A 43 -4.82 -3.26 -7.60
CA SER A 43 -4.41 -2.01 -8.22
C SER A 43 -5.25 -0.84 -7.73
N ILE A 44 -4.67 0.37 -7.75
CA ILE A 44 -5.40 1.58 -7.36
C ILE A 44 -6.65 1.77 -8.25
N GLU A 45 -6.57 1.37 -9.51
CA GLU A 45 -7.72 1.38 -10.41
C GLU A 45 -8.82 0.43 -9.91
N ASP A 46 -8.49 -0.81 -9.56
CA ASP A 46 -9.46 -1.78 -9.03
C ASP A 46 -10.13 -1.29 -7.76
N LEU A 47 -9.36 -0.69 -6.84
CA LEU A 47 -9.90 -0.10 -5.61
C LEU A 47 -10.89 1.03 -5.92
N LEU A 48 -10.57 1.90 -6.88
CA LEU A 48 -11.43 3.00 -7.29
C LEU A 48 -12.70 2.52 -7.99
N GLN A 49 -12.63 1.47 -8.81
CA GLN A 49 -13.79 0.95 -9.54
C GLN A 49 -14.89 0.40 -8.60
N ARG A 50 -14.52 -0.06 -7.40
CA ARG A 50 -15.46 -0.61 -6.39
C ARG A 50 -16.46 0.40 -5.85
N SER A 51 -16.19 1.70 -5.95
CA SER A 51 -17.08 2.73 -5.40
C SER A 51 -17.53 3.74 -6.46
N LYS A 52 -18.72 4.32 -6.27
CA LYS A 52 -19.21 5.42 -7.13
C LYS A 52 -18.22 6.59 -7.11
N THR A 53 -17.70 6.93 -5.93
CA THR A 53 -16.72 8.00 -5.75
C THR A 53 -15.43 7.73 -6.51
N GLY A 54 -14.89 6.52 -6.43
CA GLY A 54 -13.66 6.17 -7.15
C GLY A 54 -13.82 6.18 -8.66
N ARG A 55 -14.96 5.72 -9.19
CA ARG A 55 -15.28 5.85 -10.62
C ARG A 55 -15.33 7.32 -11.08
N VAL A 56 -15.85 8.23 -10.27
CA VAL A 56 -15.82 9.67 -10.57
C VAL A 56 -14.39 10.21 -10.60
N ILE A 57 -13.52 9.74 -9.70
CA ILE A 57 -12.09 10.11 -9.70
C ILE A 57 -11.40 9.64 -10.99
N LEU A 58 -11.62 8.38 -11.39
CA LEU A 58 -11.09 7.81 -12.64
C LEU A 58 -11.59 8.53 -13.89
N CYS A 59 -12.85 8.98 -13.91
CA CYS A 59 -13.37 9.77 -15.02
C CYS A 59 -12.79 11.19 -15.03
N GLY A 60 -12.65 11.82 -13.86
CA GLY A 60 -12.17 13.19 -13.74
C GLY A 60 -10.71 13.36 -14.16
N SER A 61 -9.87 12.36 -13.90
CA SER A 61 -8.45 12.38 -14.29
C SER A 61 -8.21 12.41 -15.80
N LYS A 62 -9.15 11.93 -16.60
CA LYS A 62 -9.06 11.98 -18.07
C LYS A 62 -9.18 13.40 -18.63
N ILE A 63 -9.65 14.34 -17.80
CA ILE A 63 -10.02 15.68 -18.22
C ILE A 63 -9.08 16.72 -17.59
N LYS A 64 -8.74 16.57 -16.30
CA LYS A 64 -7.90 17.50 -15.53
C LYS A 64 -7.17 16.80 -14.38
N GLU A 65 -6.23 17.52 -13.79
CA GLU A 65 -5.57 17.17 -12.52
C GLU A 65 -6.58 16.90 -11.40
N LEU A 66 -6.21 16.05 -10.45
CA LEU A 66 -7.09 15.78 -9.33
C LEU A 66 -7.19 17.03 -8.44
N THR A 67 -8.40 17.37 -8.03
CA THR A 67 -8.59 18.41 -7.02
C THR A 67 -8.18 17.89 -5.65
N GLY A 68 -7.87 18.78 -4.69
CA GLY A 68 -7.56 18.36 -3.32
C GLY A 68 -8.66 17.49 -2.68
N SER A 69 -9.93 17.76 -3.00
CA SER A 69 -11.06 16.92 -2.54
C SER A 69 -11.02 15.52 -3.14
N MET A 70 -10.68 15.39 -4.42
CA MET A 70 -10.55 14.10 -5.10
C MET A 70 -9.36 13.31 -4.56
N ARG A 71 -8.22 13.98 -4.31
CA ARG A 71 -7.05 13.37 -3.66
C ARG A 71 -7.37 12.83 -2.27
N ASN A 72 -8.06 13.60 -1.45
CA ASN A 72 -8.47 13.15 -0.11
C ASN A 72 -9.38 11.92 -0.18
N LYS A 73 -10.32 11.90 -1.13
CA LYS A 73 -11.20 10.75 -1.34
C LYS A 73 -10.45 9.52 -1.86
N LEU A 74 -9.49 9.71 -2.75
CA LEU A 74 -8.58 8.66 -3.21
C LEU A 74 -7.82 8.05 -2.04
N CYS A 75 -7.17 8.87 -1.21
CA CYS A 75 -6.45 8.41 -0.04
C CYS A 75 -7.36 7.67 0.94
N ASN A 76 -8.56 8.19 1.20
CA ASN A 76 -9.52 7.52 2.08
C ASN A 76 -9.91 6.14 1.55
N ILE A 77 -10.15 5.97 0.24
CA ILE A 77 -10.46 4.66 -0.35
C ILE A 77 -9.34 3.65 -0.08
N ILE A 78 -8.08 4.07 -0.24
CA ILE A 78 -6.91 3.23 -0.03
C ILE A 78 -6.75 2.90 1.46
N ILE A 79 -6.84 3.90 2.34
CA ILE A 79 -6.70 3.72 3.78
C ILE A 79 -7.80 2.81 4.32
N THR A 80 -9.05 3.03 3.91
CA THR A 80 -10.17 2.16 4.30
C THR A 80 -9.96 0.73 3.83
N TYR A 81 -9.50 0.51 2.60
CA TYR A 81 -9.16 -0.85 2.14
C TYR A 81 -8.11 -1.51 3.04
N MET A 82 -7.05 -0.79 3.39
CA MET A 82 -5.99 -1.33 4.26
C MET A 82 -6.54 -1.67 5.66
N GLN A 83 -7.36 -0.80 6.23
CA GLN A 83 -8.00 -1.01 7.53
C GLN A 83 -8.95 -2.21 7.51
N ASP A 84 -9.81 -2.32 6.50
CA ASP A 84 -10.79 -3.41 6.36
C ASP A 84 -10.11 -4.77 6.19
N ASN A 85 -8.87 -4.81 5.69
CA ASN A 85 -8.09 -6.03 5.49
C ASN A 85 -7.01 -6.23 6.57
N ASN A 86 -7.04 -5.46 7.67
CA ASN A 86 -6.05 -5.51 8.75
C ASN A 86 -4.59 -5.38 8.28
N LEU A 87 -4.36 -4.61 7.21
CA LEU A 87 -3.03 -4.35 6.65
C LEU A 87 -2.41 -3.12 7.33
N VAL A 88 -1.16 -3.26 7.75
CA VAL A 88 -0.38 -2.16 8.33
C VAL A 88 0.20 -1.30 7.20
N MET A 89 0.04 0.03 7.31
CA MET A 89 0.63 0.99 6.37
C MET A 89 2.06 1.31 6.81
N THR A 90 3.05 0.58 6.29
CA THR A 90 4.47 0.89 6.49
C THR A 90 4.95 2.01 5.55
N ASN A 91 6.15 2.54 5.78
CA ASN A 91 6.74 3.55 4.89
C ASN A 91 6.96 3.00 3.47
N GLU A 92 7.41 1.75 3.34
CA GLU A 92 7.64 1.13 2.03
C GLU A 92 6.32 0.87 1.30
N ILE A 93 5.28 0.44 2.01
CA ILE A 93 3.94 0.30 1.43
C ILE A 93 3.38 1.65 0.99
N ALA A 94 3.50 2.70 1.83
CA ALA A 94 3.06 4.04 1.49
C ALA A 94 3.79 4.60 0.26
N LYS A 95 5.11 4.38 0.18
CA LYS A 95 5.95 4.73 -0.97
C LYS A 95 5.63 3.89 -2.22
N GLY A 96 5.29 2.63 -2.06
CA GLY A 96 4.84 1.78 -3.16
C GLY A 96 3.48 2.23 -3.71
N ILE A 97 2.55 2.59 -2.82
CA ILE A 97 1.24 3.13 -3.17
C ILE A 97 1.37 4.49 -3.86
N SER A 98 2.20 5.41 -3.37
CA SER A 98 2.41 6.72 -3.99
C SER A 98 2.88 6.59 -5.45
N LYS A 99 3.82 5.68 -5.72
CA LYS A 99 4.28 5.36 -7.07
C LYS A 99 3.16 4.80 -7.95
N ARG A 100 2.31 3.92 -7.42
CA ARG A 100 1.15 3.37 -8.14
C ARG A 100 0.12 4.45 -8.46
N ILE A 101 -0.10 5.41 -7.57
CA ILE A 101 -0.98 6.57 -7.80
C ILE A 101 -0.45 7.42 -8.95
N VAL A 102 0.84 7.79 -8.94
CA VAL A 102 1.45 8.60 -10.02
C VAL A 102 1.44 7.84 -11.34
N LYS A 103 1.61 6.52 -11.33
CA LYS A 103 1.48 5.67 -12.53
C LYS A 103 0.07 5.73 -13.13
N LEU A 104 -0.96 5.77 -12.29
CA LEU A 104 -2.36 5.86 -12.73
C LEU A 104 -2.79 7.30 -13.10
N PHE A 105 -2.20 8.29 -12.43
CA PHE A 105 -2.48 9.72 -12.61
C PHE A 105 -1.17 10.48 -12.86
N PRO A 106 -0.66 10.53 -14.11
CA PRO A 106 0.66 11.09 -14.42
C PRO A 106 0.83 12.58 -14.12
N SER A 107 -0.25 13.32 -13.89
CA SER A 107 -0.22 14.72 -13.45
C SER A 107 0.05 14.89 -11.96
N GLU A 108 -0.04 13.81 -11.19
CA GLU A 108 0.18 13.81 -9.76
C GLU A 108 1.67 13.66 -9.43
N ALA A 109 2.09 14.24 -8.31
CA ALA A 109 3.48 14.15 -7.83
C ALA A 109 3.58 13.22 -6.60
N GLU A 110 4.59 12.34 -6.56
CA GLU A 110 4.80 11.37 -5.48
C GLU A 110 4.85 12.06 -4.10
N GLY A 111 5.51 13.21 -4.01
CA GLY A 111 5.62 14.03 -2.79
C GLY A 111 4.29 14.56 -2.23
N THR A 112 3.19 14.44 -2.99
CA THR A 112 1.84 14.75 -2.53
C THR A 112 1.28 13.65 -1.63
N TYR A 113 1.74 12.41 -1.83
CA TYR A 113 1.19 11.21 -1.20
C TYR A 113 2.15 10.56 -0.21
N PHE A 114 3.45 10.78 -0.38
CA PHE A 114 4.48 10.27 0.52
C PHE A 114 5.55 11.32 0.74
N ILE A 115 5.82 11.63 2.01
CA ILE A 115 6.90 12.52 2.41
C ILE A 115 7.89 11.66 3.19
N GLU A 116 9.08 11.46 2.62
CA GLU A 116 10.15 10.76 3.31
C GLU A 116 10.53 11.56 4.56
N GLY A 117 10.46 10.92 5.73
CA GLY A 117 10.85 11.55 6.98
C GLY A 117 12.30 12.00 6.89
N LYS A 118 12.60 13.28 7.16
CA LYS A 118 13.98 13.70 7.32
C LYS A 118 14.59 12.90 8.46
N LYS A 119 15.67 12.16 8.19
CA LYS A 119 16.57 11.67 9.25
C LYS A 119 16.86 12.89 10.12
N LYS A 120 16.56 12.80 11.42
CA LYS A 120 17.00 13.84 12.35
C LYS A 120 18.52 13.91 12.20
N ASP A 121 19.02 15.02 11.65
CA ASP A 121 20.44 15.32 11.79
C ASP A 121 20.76 15.21 13.28
N PRO A 122 21.79 14.44 13.68
CA PRO A 122 22.21 14.43 15.08
C PRO A 122 22.56 15.87 15.42
N GLN A 123 21.73 16.42 16.29
CA GLN A 123 21.79 17.75 16.85
C GLN A 123 23.26 18.11 17.14
N SER A 124 23.77 19.12 16.43
CA SER A 124 25.05 19.75 16.75
C SER A 124 24.91 20.33 18.16
N GLY A 125 25.45 19.60 19.14
CA GLY A 125 25.69 20.06 20.50
C GLY A 125 26.95 20.89 20.61
#